data_AF-A0A4U6SXC7-F1
#
_entry.id   AF-A0A4U6SXC7-F1
#
_cell.length_a   1.000
_cell.length_b   1.000
_cell.length_c   1.000
_cell.angle_alpha   90.00
_cell.angle_beta   90.00
_cell.angle_gamma   90.00
#
_symmetry.space_group_name_H-M   'P 1'
#
loop_
_entity.id
_entity.type
_entity.pdbx_description
1 polymer ?
#
loop_
_entity_poly.entity_id
_entity_poly.type
_entity_poly.pdbx_seq_one_letter_code
_entity_poly.pdbx_strand_id
1 'polypeptide(L)'
;MDGSSQVIALEKDDDHSMDVLIVPDSEGKDDDLCLCNRCGEVHGVQDIEVCRRVRREQSRCSRCRLVHRDYDLTAWIIDGFDKFDCELYIPNVNELQMDGETIILPDHVQKRVHELSPNMQELKEQEANKTDT
;
A
#
# COMPACT_ATOMS: atom_id res chain seq x y z
N MET A 1 6.42 -56.60 52.20
CA MET A 1 5.90 -55.28 51.83
C MET A 1 5.37 -55.43 50.43
N ASP A 2 4.09 -55.80 50.36
CA ASP A 2 3.31 -56.02 49.16
C ASP A 2 2.96 -54.69 48.48
N GLY A 3 2.61 -54.73 47.20
CA GLY A 3 1.76 -53.71 46.60
C GLY A 3 2.06 -53.37 45.15
N SER A 4 1.50 -54.15 44.21
CA SER A 4 1.20 -53.68 42.85
C SER A 4 -0.06 -52.82 42.86
N SER A 5 -0.03 -51.67 42.18
CA SER A 5 -1.14 -50.84 41.61
C SER A 5 -0.68 -49.38 41.59
N GLN A 6 -0.87 -48.52 40.58
CA GLN A 6 -1.76 -48.48 39.43
C GLN A 6 -1.16 -47.48 38.40
N VAL A 7 -1.53 -47.64 37.13
CA VAL A 7 -1.39 -46.64 36.06
C VAL A 7 -2.39 -45.50 36.23
N ILE A 8 -1.98 -44.25 35.99
CA ILE A 8 -2.83 -43.21 35.37
C ILE A 8 -1.94 -42.17 34.69
N ALA A 9 -2.32 -41.84 33.45
CA ALA A 9 -1.68 -40.91 32.55
C ALA A 9 -2.20 -39.48 32.72
N LEU A 10 -1.50 -38.55 32.05
CA LEU A 10 -1.85 -37.14 31.77
C LEU A 10 -1.78 -36.27 33.04
N GLU A 11 -1.20 -35.07 33.03
CA GLU A 11 -1.43 -34.00 32.05
C GLU A 11 -0.15 -33.19 31.75
N LYS A 12 -0.20 -32.54 30.58
CA LYS A 12 0.84 -31.71 29.98
C LYS A 12 0.82 -30.33 30.64
N ASP A 13 1.98 -29.81 30.97
CA ASP A 13 2.21 -28.36 31.04
C ASP A 13 3.48 -28.05 30.26
N ASP A 14 3.34 -27.95 28.93
CA ASP A 14 4.32 -27.32 28.07
C ASP A 14 4.22 -25.81 28.32
N ASP A 15 4.99 -25.32 29.28
CA ASP A 15 5.19 -23.90 29.58
C ASP A 15 5.99 -23.27 28.42
N HIS A 16 5.33 -23.07 27.28
CA HIS A 16 5.84 -22.22 26.20
C HIS A 16 5.73 -20.77 26.66
N SER A 17 6.79 -20.32 27.34
CA SER A 17 7.12 -18.92 27.56
C SER A 17 6.99 -18.16 26.24
N MET A 18 5.82 -17.58 25.98
CA MET A 18 5.65 -16.57 24.95
C MET A 18 6.38 -15.33 25.47
N ASP A 19 7.56 -15.06 24.94
CA ASP A 19 8.19 -13.75 25.06
C ASP A 19 7.24 -12.75 24.39
N VAL A 20 6.35 -12.19 25.20
CA VAL A 20 5.55 -11.02 24.82
C VAL A 20 6.56 -9.91 24.61
N LEU A 21 6.86 -9.63 23.34
CA LEU A 21 7.56 -8.42 22.94
C LEU A 21 6.67 -7.24 23.36
N ILE A 22 6.89 -6.73 24.56
CA ILE A 22 6.33 -5.48 25.01
C ILE A 22 6.97 -4.41 24.13
N VAL A 23 6.28 -4.06 23.05
CA VAL A 23 6.56 -2.83 22.31
C VAL A 23 6.33 -1.71 23.31
N PRO A 24 7.33 -0.85 23.60
CA PRO A 24 7.07 0.32 24.39
C PRO A 24 6.08 1.16 23.59
N ASP A 25 4.87 1.37 24.11
CA ASP A 25 4.01 2.45 23.63
C ASP A 25 4.80 3.74 23.83
N SER A 26 5.47 4.18 22.77
CA SER A 26 6.11 5.47 22.75
C SER A 26 4.96 6.46 22.62
N GLU A 27 4.45 6.93 23.76
CA GLU A 27 3.69 8.18 23.86
C GLU A 27 4.65 9.35 23.59
N GLY A 28 5.21 9.38 22.38
CA GLY A 28 5.85 10.56 21.84
C GLY A 28 4.75 11.52 21.44
N LYS A 29 4.83 12.77 21.89
CA LYS A 29 4.05 13.90 21.36
C LYS A 29 4.52 14.26 19.93
N ASP A 30 4.67 13.24 19.10
CA ASP A 30 5.08 13.36 17.70
C ASP A 30 3.88 13.80 16.84
N ASP A 31 2.70 13.82 17.45
CA ASP A 31 1.42 14.34 16.96
C ASP A 31 1.48 15.81 16.58
N ASP A 32 2.54 16.53 16.93
CA ASP A 32 2.70 17.94 16.56
C ASP A 32 3.77 18.14 15.48
N LEU A 33 4.32 17.10 14.84
CA LEU A 33 5.46 17.26 13.93
C LEU A 33 5.08 17.20 12.44
N CYS A 34 5.38 18.25 11.68
CA CYS A 34 5.06 18.38 10.26
C CYS A 34 6.27 18.81 9.41
N LEU A 35 6.67 17.98 8.44
CA LEU A 35 7.70 18.32 7.43
C LEU A 35 7.27 19.49 6.54
N CYS A 36 8.09 20.53 6.49
CA CYS A 36 7.89 21.73 5.70
C CYS A 36 8.53 21.63 4.32
N ASN A 37 7.71 21.69 3.26
CA ASN A 37 8.19 21.59 1.87
C ASN A 37 9.08 22.77 1.42
N ARG A 38 9.09 23.90 2.16
CA ARG A 38 9.89 25.09 1.82
C ARG A 38 11.34 25.00 2.30
N CYS A 39 11.55 24.49 3.50
CA CYS A 39 12.88 24.42 4.12
C CYS A 39 13.41 22.99 4.28
N GLY A 40 12.57 21.96 4.10
CA GLY A 40 12.97 20.56 4.29
C GLY A 40 13.02 20.10 5.75
N GLU A 41 12.70 20.97 6.70
CA GLU A 41 12.76 20.68 8.13
C GLU A 41 11.40 20.30 8.72
N VAL A 42 11.41 19.57 9.84
CA VAL A 42 10.21 19.23 10.60
C VAL A 42 9.88 20.35 11.60
N HIS A 43 8.63 20.78 11.62
CA HIS A 43 8.15 21.84 12.51
C HIS A 43 7.03 21.34 13.42
N GLY A 44 7.02 21.88 14.64
CA GLY A 44 5.85 21.84 15.52
C GLY A 44 4.64 22.48 14.84
N VAL A 45 3.49 21.80 14.83
CA VAL A 45 2.20 22.29 14.37
C VAL A 45 1.18 22.02 15.46
N GLN A 46 0.24 22.96 15.61
CA GLN A 46 -0.79 22.89 16.64
C GLN A 46 -1.87 21.84 16.34
N ASP A 47 -1.97 21.41 15.08
CA ASP A 47 -2.90 20.38 14.61
C ASP A 47 -2.28 19.66 13.40
N ILE A 48 -1.81 18.44 13.60
CA ILE A 48 -1.19 17.64 12.55
C ILE A 48 -2.17 17.14 11.51
N GLU A 49 -3.44 16.93 11.86
CA GLU A 49 -4.45 16.49 10.92
C GLU A 49 -4.73 17.59 9.90
N VAL A 50 -4.86 18.83 10.38
CA VAL A 50 -4.93 20.02 9.52
C VAL A 50 -3.68 20.12 8.66
N CYS A 51 -2.48 19.93 9.21
CA CYS A 51 -1.24 19.99 8.44
C CYS A 51 -1.18 18.90 7.35
N ARG A 52 -1.58 17.66 7.67
CA ARG A 52 -1.66 16.54 6.71
C ARG A 52 -2.66 16.85 5.60
N ARG A 53 -3.85 17.35 5.94
CA ARG A 53 -4.89 17.74 4.98
C ARG A 53 -4.41 18.84 4.03
N VAL A 54 -3.81 19.91 4.55
CA VAL A 54 -3.29 21.02 3.73
C VAL A 54 -2.17 20.53 2.80
N ARG A 55 -1.25 19.71 3.30
CA ARG A 55 -0.18 19.14 2.46
C ARG A 55 -0.73 18.21 1.38
N ARG A 56 -1.73 17.40 1.71
CA ARG A 56 -2.41 16.54 0.73
C ARG A 56 -3.06 17.38 -0.36
N GLU A 57 -3.78 18.44 0.01
CA GLU A 57 -4.39 19.37 -0.93
C GLU A 57 -3.34 20.04 -1.84
N GLN A 58 -2.22 20.49 -1.28
CA GLN A 58 -1.11 21.09 -2.02
C GLN A 58 -0.38 20.09 -2.93
N SER A 59 -0.43 18.79 -2.61
CA SER A 59 0.20 17.73 -3.40
C SER A 59 -0.63 17.28 -4.61
N ARG A 60 -1.84 17.82 -4.79
CA ARG A 60 -2.68 17.52 -5.94
C ARG A 60 -2.00 17.95 -7.23
N CYS A 61 -2.04 17.07 -8.21
CA CYS A 61 -1.54 17.32 -9.54
C CYS A 61 -2.24 18.54 -10.17
N SER A 62 -1.49 19.41 -10.83
CA SER A 62 -2.05 20.58 -11.51
C SER A 62 -2.95 20.21 -12.70
N ARG A 63 -2.69 19.06 -13.33
CA ARG A 63 -3.41 18.56 -14.51
C ARG A 63 -4.72 17.86 -14.12
N CYS A 64 -4.64 16.77 -13.35
CA CYS A 64 -5.81 15.93 -13.03
C CYS A 64 -6.41 16.18 -11.64
N ARG A 65 -5.78 17.03 -10.81
CA ARG A 65 -6.20 17.36 -9.43
C ARG A 65 -6.23 16.18 -8.45
N LEU A 66 -5.78 15.00 -8.88
CA LEU A 66 -5.58 13.83 -8.01
C LEU A 66 -4.23 13.91 -7.27
N VAL A 67 -4.13 13.20 -6.16
CA VAL A 67 -2.86 12.98 -5.46
C VAL A 67 -2.26 11.69 -6.02
N HIS A 68 -1.22 11.78 -6.85
CA HIS A 68 -0.68 10.62 -7.57
C HIS A 68 -0.23 9.49 -6.65
N ARG A 69 0.33 9.85 -5.47
CA ARG A 69 0.80 8.87 -4.48
C ARG A 69 -0.28 7.90 -4.01
N ASP A 70 -1.55 8.27 -4.10
CA ASP A 70 -2.65 7.39 -3.71
C ASP A 70 -2.85 6.24 -4.72
N TYR A 71 -2.29 6.36 -5.93
CA TYR A 71 -2.40 5.40 -7.03
C TYR A 71 -1.08 4.70 -7.38
N ASP A 72 0.06 5.15 -6.84
CA ASP A 72 1.38 4.58 -7.13
C ASP A 72 1.42 3.07 -6.80
N LEU A 73 0.86 2.68 -5.65
CA LEU A 73 0.82 1.28 -5.22
C LEU A 73 0.01 0.40 -6.19
N THR A 74 -1.13 0.91 -6.67
CA THR A 74 -1.98 0.19 -7.62
C THR A 74 -1.31 0.07 -8.99
N ALA A 75 -0.69 1.15 -9.48
CA ALA A 75 0.06 1.13 -10.74
C ALA A 75 1.21 0.12 -10.71
N TRP A 76 1.89 0.00 -9.56
CA TRP A 76 2.96 -0.96 -9.38
C TRP A 76 2.46 -2.40 -9.30
N ILE A 77 1.48 -2.69 -8.44
CA ILE A 77 1.00 -4.06 -8.22
C ILE A 77 0.28 -4.60 -9.46
N ILE A 78 -0.60 -3.81 -10.07
CA ILE A 78 -1.45 -4.29 -11.17
C ILE A 78 -0.67 -4.26 -12.48
N ASP A 79 -0.12 -3.11 -12.83
CA ASP A 79 0.41 -2.88 -14.17
C ASP A 79 1.95 -3.02 -14.22
N GLY A 80 2.65 -2.98 -13.09
CA GLY A 80 4.12 -3.09 -13.04
C GLY A 80 4.85 -1.78 -13.30
N PHE A 81 4.15 -0.65 -13.29
CA PHE A 81 4.80 0.67 -13.42
C PHE A 81 5.38 1.14 -12.09
N ASP A 82 6.51 1.86 -12.10
CA ASP A 82 7.14 2.38 -10.88
C ASP A 82 6.20 3.32 -10.11
N LYS A 83 5.43 4.15 -10.83
CA LYS A 83 4.50 5.15 -10.26
C LYS A 83 3.32 5.37 -11.18
N PHE A 84 2.26 5.96 -10.62
CA PHE A 84 1.10 6.38 -11.38
C PHE A 84 1.44 7.53 -12.34
N ASP A 85 1.18 7.32 -13.64
CA ASP A 85 1.30 8.35 -14.67
C ASP A 85 -0.08 8.84 -15.13
N CYS A 86 -0.45 10.05 -14.69
CA CYS A 86 -1.75 10.62 -15.04
C CYS A 86 -1.94 10.88 -16.53
N GLU A 87 -0.88 10.98 -17.34
CA GLU A 87 -1.02 11.15 -18.79
C GLU A 87 -1.36 9.84 -19.49
N LEU A 88 -0.89 8.71 -18.93
CA LEU A 88 -1.22 7.38 -19.40
C LEU A 88 -2.64 6.97 -19.02
N TYR A 89 -2.99 7.07 -17.72
CA TYR A 89 -4.28 6.64 -17.19
C TYR A 89 -5.41 7.65 -17.45
N ILE A 90 -5.09 8.94 -17.58
CA ILE A 90 -6.07 10.02 -17.77
C ILE A 90 -5.63 10.91 -18.95
N PRO A 91 -5.65 10.38 -20.19
CA PRO A 91 -5.21 11.12 -21.37
C PRO A 91 -6.07 12.36 -21.62
N ASN A 92 -7.37 12.29 -21.32
CA ASN A 92 -8.29 13.43 -21.32
C ASN A 92 -8.90 13.62 -19.93
N VAL A 93 -8.49 14.69 -19.23
CA VAL A 93 -8.98 15.01 -17.88
C VAL A 93 -10.47 15.34 -17.83
N ASN A 94 -11.06 15.78 -18.95
CA ASN A 94 -12.50 16.07 -19.02
C ASN A 94 -13.35 14.79 -19.07
N GLU A 95 -12.73 13.65 -19.40
CA GLU A 95 -13.36 12.33 -19.43
C GLU A 95 -13.04 11.50 -18.18
N LEU A 96 -12.33 12.09 -17.21
CA LEU A 96 -12.02 11.41 -15.94
C LEU A 96 -13.31 11.05 -15.20
N GLN A 97 -13.48 9.76 -14.96
CA GLN A 97 -14.57 9.22 -14.16
C GLN A 97 -14.03 8.56 -12.91
N MET A 98 -14.71 8.78 -11.79
CA MET A 98 -14.34 8.28 -10.48
C MET A 98 -15.51 7.50 -9.88
N ASP A 99 -15.21 6.37 -9.26
CA ASP A 99 -16.09 5.67 -8.33
C ASP A 99 -15.43 5.65 -6.94
N GLY A 100 -15.85 6.59 -6.08
CA GLY A 100 -15.17 6.88 -4.83
C GLY A 100 -13.73 7.32 -5.08
N GLU A 101 -12.77 6.51 -4.64
CA GLU A 101 -11.33 6.74 -4.82
C GLU A 101 -10.77 6.04 -6.08
N THR A 102 -11.58 5.23 -6.76
CA THR A 102 -11.17 4.41 -7.91
C THR A 102 -11.34 5.20 -9.21
N ILE A 103 -10.29 5.22 -10.04
CA ILE A 103 -10.37 5.76 -11.41
C ILE A 103 -11.04 4.72 -12.30
N ILE A 104 -12.10 5.11 -13.00
CA ILE A 104 -12.76 4.27 -14.00
C ILE A 104 -12.10 4.53 -15.36
N LEU A 105 -11.33 3.56 -15.84
CA LEU A 105 -10.62 3.67 -17.11
C LEU A 105 -11.53 3.32 -18.29
N PRO A 106 -11.64 4.16 -19.33
CA PRO A 106 -12.28 3.78 -20.59
C PRO A 106 -11.55 2.63 -21.29
N ASP A 107 -12.27 1.81 -22.06
CA ASP A 107 -11.72 0.63 -22.75
C ASP A 107 -10.45 0.91 -23.57
N HIS A 108 -10.42 2.05 -24.27
CA HIS A 108 -9.27 2.41 -25.11
C HIS A 108 -8.02 2.73 -24.27
N VAL A 109 -8.20 3.27 -23.06
CA VAL A 109 -7.12 3.52 -22.11
C VAL A 109 -6.65 2.21 -21.50
N GLN A 110 -7.57 1.34 -21.07
CA GLN A 110 -7.25 0.02 -20.52
C GLN A 110 -6.39 -0.80 -21.49
N LYS A 111 -6.76 -0.84 -22.78
CA LYS A 111 -5.98 -1.54 -23.82
C LYS A 111 -4.55 -1.01 -23.91
N ARG A 112 -4.40 0.32 -23.92
CA ARG A 112 -3.08 0.96 -24.00
C ARG A 112 -2.23 0.69 -22.74
N VAL A 113 -2.83 0.78 -21.55
CA VAL A 113 -2.18 0.44 -20.28
C VAL A 113 -1.70 -1.00 -20.30
N HIS A 114 -2.56 -1.93 -20.70
CA HIS A 114 -2.25 -3.36 -20.78
C HIS A 114 -1.16 -3.69 -21.81
N GLU A 115 -1.10 -2.99 -22.94
CA GLU A 115 -0.02 -3.14 -23.93
C GLU A 115 1.34 -2.69 -23.38
N LEU A 116 1.35 -1.62 -22.59
CA LEU A 116 2.57 -1.03 -22.02
C LEU A 116 2.99 -1.65 -20.68
N SER A 117 2.07 -2.36 -20.01
CA SER A 117 2.28 -2.96 -18.69
C SER A 117 3.42 -3.99 -18.71
N PRO A 118 4.47 -3.80 -17.88
CA PRO A 118 5.50 -4.82 -17.67
C PRO A 118 4.94 -6.15 -17.16
N ASN A 119 4.01 -6.10 -16.20
CA ASN A 119 3.42 -7.31 -15.64
C ASN A 119 2.70 -8.14 -16.71
N MET A 120 1.95 -7.48 -17.60
CA MET A 120 1.26 -8.15 -18.71
C MET A 120 2.22 -8.71 -19.76
N GLN A 121 3.39 -8.09 -19.96
CA GLN A 121 4.43 -8.63 -20.85
C GLN A 121 5.07 -9.88 -20.25
N GLU A 122 5.42 -9.84 -18.97
CA GLU A 122 5.99 -11.01 -18.27
C GLU A 122 5.01 -12.20 -18.25
N LEU A 123 3.73 -11.96 -18.00
CA LEU A 123 2.70 -13.00 -18.07
C LEU A 123 2.64 -13.68 -19.44
N LYS A 124 2.68 -12.88 -20.52
CA LYS A 124 2.68 -13.42 -21.90
C LYS A 124 3.93 -14.26 -22.18
N GLU A 125 5.09 -13.83 -21.70
CA GLU A 125 6.35 -14.60 -21.84
C GLU A 125 6.29 -15.93 -21.07
N GLN A 126 5.78 -15.91 -19.84
CA GLN A 126 5.60 -17.14 -19.05
C GLN A 126 4.61 -18.12 -19.69
N GLU A 127 3.53 -17.62 -20.31
CA GLU A 127 2.58 -18.44 -21.07
C GLU A 127 3.23 -19.06 -22.31
N ALA A 128 3.97 -18.27 -23.09
CA ALA A 128 4.71 -18.77 -24.26
C ALA A 128 5.68 -19.89 -23.86
N ASN A 129 6.43 -19.70 -22.77
CA ASN A 129 7.41 -20.67 -22.28
C ASN A 129 6.77 -21.96 -21.72
N LYS A 130 5.51 -21.92 -21.26
CA LYS A 130 4.76 -23.11 -20.82
C LYS A 130 4.21 -23.95 -21.98
N THR A 131 4.11 -23.38 -23.17
CA THR A 131 3.51 -24.06 -24.33
C THR A 131 4.53 -24.89 -25.11
N ASP A 132 5.82 -24.76 -24.80
CA ASP A 132 6.95 -25.45 -25.44
C ASP A 132 7.47 -26.68 -24.67
N THR A 133 6.75 -27.15 -23.63
CA THR A 133 7.08 -28.37 -22.84
C THR A 133 5.91 -29.36 -22.86
#